data_AF-A0A2V9QC18-F1
#
_entry.id   AF-A0A2V9QC18-F1
#
_cell.length_a   1.000
_cell.length_b   1.000
_cell.length_c   1.000
_cell.angle_alpha   90.00
_cell.angle_beta   90.00
_cell.angle_gamma   90.00
#
_symmetry.space_group_name_H-M   'P 1'
#
loop_
_entity.id
_entity.type
_entity.pdbx_description
1 polymer ?
#
loop_
_entity_poly.entity_id
_entity_poly.type
_entity_poly.pdbx_seq_one_letter_code
_entity_poly.pdbx_strand_id
1 'polypeptide(L)'
;MTFAAFTSAMVVRQGSGNDWRHFSFPVILYFNTATLVASSVTLQIGRGRFAAVLEGIDYAASALRALYGTLVLGCVFVLGQYAAWLQLRSEGLYLASAPSSSFFYIFTVLHALHVIGGLLGLIYVTSKLHRGILR
;
A
#
# COMPACT_ATOMS: atom_id res chain seq x y z
N MET A 1 -5.25 -4.16 -14.46
CA MET A 1 -6.66 -4.05 -14.93
C MET A 1 -7.68 -4.32 -13.83
N THR A 2 -7.38 -5.13 -12.81
CA THR A 2 -8.30 -5.45 -11.70
C THR A 2 -8.92 -4.22 -11.03
N PHE A 3 -8.11 -3.26 -10.56
CA PHE A 3 -8.62 -2.04 -9.92
C PHE A 3 -9.55 -1.23 -10.83
N ALA A 4 -9.21 -1.08 -12.12
CA ALA A 4 -10.03 -0.35 -13.08
C ALA A 4 -11.41 -1.02 -13.27
N ALA A 5 -11.45 -2.35 -13.34
CA ALA A 5 -12.70 -3.10 -13.45
C ALA A 5 -13.58 -2.91 -12.21
N PHE A 6 -13.02 -3.00 -11.00
CA PHE A 6 -13.77 -2.73 -9.77
C PHE A 6 -14.24 -1.28 -9.67
N THR A 7 -13.44 -0.30 -10.13
CA THR A 7 -13.84 1.11 -10.16
C THR A 7 -15.00 1.34 -11.12
N SER A 8 -14.98 0.71 -12.30
CA SER A 8 -16.11 0.76 -13.23
C SER A 8 -17.38 0.17 -12.60
N ALA A 9 -17.28 -1.00 -11.96
CA ALA A 9 -18.40 -1.62 -11.27
C ALA A 9 -18.96 -0.74 -10.12
N MET A 10 -18.08 -0.07 -9.37
CA MET A 10 -18.46 0.87 -8.31
C MET A 10 -19.25 2.05 -8.87
N VAL A 11 -18.75 2.70 -9.93
CA VAL A 11 -19.39 3.86 -10.56
C VAL A 11 -20.77 3.49 -11.11
N VAL A 12 -20.89 2.36 -11.79
CA VAL A 12 -22.18 1.87 -12.31
C VAL A 12 -23.15 1.58 -11.16
N ARG A 13 -22.69 0.90 -10.08
CA ARG A 13 -23.55 0.58 -8.94
C ARG A 13 -23.97 1.81 -8.12
N GLN A 14 -23.12 2.82 -8.06
CA GLN A 14 -23.44 4.10 -7.43
C GLN A 14 -24.52 4.85 -8.22
N GLY A 15 -24.50 4.80 -9.55
CA GLY A 15 -25.49 5.44 -10.41
C GLY A 15 -26.83 4.70 -10.53
N SER A 16 -26.88 3.39 -10.20
CA SER A 16 -28.07 2.56 -10.41
C SER A 16 -29.05 2.51 -9.23
N GLY A 17 -28.72 3.09 -8.07
CA GLY A 17 -29.58 3.03 -6.88
C GLY A 17 -29.45 4.25 -5.97
N ASN A 18 -30.47 4.52 -5.16
CA ASN A 18 -30.50 5.63 -4.20
C ASN A 18 -30.07 5.21 -2.77
N ASP A 19 -29.44 4.05 -2.63
CA ASP A 19 -29.00 3.45 -1.37
C ASP A 19 -27.51 3.72 -1.06
N TRP A 20 -26.86 4.57 -1.87
CA TRP A 20 -25.48 4.97 -1.67
C TRP A 20 -25.35 5.89 -0.46
N ARG A 21 -24.63 5.45 0.57
CA ARG A 21 -24.41 6.22 1.80
C ARG A 21 -22.99 6.74 1.87
N HIS A 22 -22.84 8.04 2.11
CA HIS A 22 -21.56 8.64 2.45
C HIS A 22 -21.27 8.45 3.94
N PHE A 23 -20.03 8.16 4.26
CA PHE A 23 -19.54 8.05 5.62
C PHE A 23 -18.21 8.79 5.73
N SER A 24 -17.91 9.29 6.93
CA SER A 24 -16.66 9.98 7.20
C SER A 24 -15.52 8.97 7.30
N PHE A 25 -14.39 9.29 6.68
CA PHE A 25 -13.21 8.45 6.78
C PHE A 25 -12.51 8.67 8.12
N PRO A 26 -12.11 7.59 8.82
CA PRO A 26 -11.36 7.73 10.07
C PRO A 26 -9.98 8.34 9.79
N VAL A 27 -9.52 9.20 10.71
CA VAL A 27 -8.30 10.00 10.56
C VAL A 27 -7.06 9.12 10.29
N ILE A 28 -7.05 7.89 10.80
CA ILE A 28 -5.99 6.90 10.57
C ILE A 28 -5.71 6.64 9.09
N LEU A 29 -6.71 6.73 8.21
CA LEU A 29 -6.51 6.53 6.77
C LEU A 29 -5.62 7.60 6.13
N TYR A 30 -5.68 8.85 6.63
CA TYR A 30 -4.82 9.93 6.16
C TYR A 30 -3.37 9.72 6.61
N PHE A 31 -3.16 9.31 7.87
CA PHE A 31 -1.84 8.91 8.36
C PHE A 31 -1.27 7.73 7.58
N ASN A 32 -2.11 6.75 7.25
CA ASN A 32 -1.71 5.59 6.45
C ASN A 32 -1.28 6.01 5.04
N THR A 33 -2.04 6.92 4.43
CA THR A 33 -1.73 7.48 3.10
C THR A 33 -0.41 8.26 3.13
N ALA A 34 -0.18 9.11 4.14
CA ALA A 34 1.08 9.83 4.30
C ALA A 34 2.27 8.86 4.46
N THR A 35 2.09 7.78 5.22
CA THR A 35 3.09 6.71 5.37
C THR A 35 3.44 6.07 4.03
N LEU A 36 2.44 5.80 3.19
CA LEU A 36 2.65 5.20 1.87
C LEU A 36 3.34 6.17 0.89
N VAL A 37 3.03 7.46 0.98
CA VAL A 37 3.75 8.52 0.23
C VAL A 37 5.21 8.59 0.66
N ALA A 38 5.49 8.58 1.97
CA ALA A 38 6.85 8.53 2.49
C ALA A 38 7.61 7.28 2.02
N SER A 39 6.94 6.12 2.02
CA SER A 39 7.49 4.86 1.50
C SER A 39 7.85 4.96 0.01
N SER A 40 7.04 5.66 -0.78
CA SER A 40 7.30 5.88 -2.20
C SER A 40 8.55 6.73 -2.43
N VAL A 41 8.76 7.75 -1.59
CA VAL A 41 9.98 8.58 -1.62
C VAL A 41 11.22 7.74 -1.27
N THR A 42 11.15 6.94 -0.21
CA THR A 42 12.29 6.07 0.17
C THR A 42 12.59 5.03 -0.91
N LEU A 43 11.57 4.47 -1.57
CA LEU A 43 11.75 3.51 -2.65
C LEU A 43 12.40 4.16 -3.88
N GLN A 44 11.97 5.37 -4.24
CA GLN A 44 12.54 6.10 -5.38
C GLN A 44 14.01 6.45 -5.15
N ILE A 45 14.37 6.84 -3.92
CA ILE A 45 15.78 7.05 -3.52
C ILE A 45 16.54 5.73 -3.65
N GLY A 46 16.02 4.63 -3.10
CA GLY A 46 16.64 3.30 -3.18
C GLY A 46 16.88 2.84 -4.62
N ARG A 47 15.90 3.07 -5.50
CA ARG A 47 15.99 2.75 -6.93
C ARG A 47 17.08 3.55 -7.63
N GLY A 48 17.16 4.86 -7.38
CA GLY A 48 18.21 5.72 -7.95
C GLY A 48 19.61 5.33 -7.46
N ARG A 49 19.76 4.99 -6.18
CA ARG A 49 21.04 4.51 -5.63
C ARG A 49 21.42 3.14 -6.16
N PHE A 50 20.45 2.25 -6.36
CA PHE A 50 20.68 0.94 -6.97
C PHE A 50 21.17 1.06 -8.42
N ALA A 51 20.60 1.98 -9.21
CA ALA A 51 21.10 2.26 -10.55
C ALA A 51 22.57 2.73 -10.55
N ALA A 52 22.94 3.62 -9.62
CA ALA A 52 24.33 4.07 -9.48
C ALA A 52 25.30 2.94 -9.06
N VAL A 53 24.82 1.95 -8.29
CA VAL A 53 25.62 0.75 -7.94
C VAL A 53 25.93 -0.09 -9.17
N LEU A 54 24.98 -0.24 -10.09
CA LEU A 54 25.18 -0.95 -11.36
C LEU A 54 26.20 -0.24 -12.27
N GLU A 55 26.33 1.08 -12.15
CA GLU A 55 27.35 1.89 -12.83
C GLU A 55 28.71 1.87 -12.12
N GLY A 56 28.87 1.06 -11.06
CA GLY A 56 30.12 0.91 -10.32
C GLY A 56 30.36 1.95 -9.23
N ILE A 57 29.38 2.80 -8.92
CA ILE A 57 29.50 3.82 -7.87
C ILE A 57 29.14 3.18 -6.52
N ASP A 58 29.96 3.39 -5.48
CA ASP A 58 29.74 2.78 -4.17
C ASP A 58 28.60 3.45 -3.37
N TYR A 59 27.36 3.09 -3.72
CA TYR A 59 26.15 3.48 -3.02
C TYR A 59 25.38 2.29 -2.43
N ALA A 60 26.00 1.09 -2.36
CA ALA A 60 25.31 -0.14 -1.97
C ALA A 60 24.70 -0.05 -0.57
N ALA A 61 25.46 0.48 0.40
CA ALA A 61 24.96 0.67 1.77
C ALA A 61 23.79 1.68 1.83
N SER A 62 23.85 2.74 1.02
CA SER A 62 22.79 3.75 0.94
C SER A 62 21.52 3.20 0.31
N ALA A 63 21.66 2.43 -0.78
CA ALA A 63 20.56 1.73 -1.42
C ALA A 63 19.87 0.77 -0.46
N LEU A 64 20.64 -0.06 0.28
CA LEU A 64 20.09 -0.97 1.27
C LEU A 64 19.33 -0.24 2.39
N ARG A 65 19.87 0.86 2.94
CA ARG A 65 19.16 1.66 3.95
C ARG A 65 17.81 2.18 3.44
N ALA A 66 17.76 2.67 2.21
CA ALA A 66 16.53 3.17 1.61
C ALA A 66 15.49 2.05 1.37
N LEU A 67 15.93 0.86 0.94
CA LEU A 67 15.06 -0.31 0.76
C LEU A 67 14.53 -0.83 2.11
N TYR A 68 15.36 -0.89 3.16
CA TYR A 68 14.92 -1.23 4.50
C TYR A 68 13.91 -0.21 5.06
N GLY A 69 14.16 1.10 4.85
CA GLY A 69 13.21 2.14 5.23
C GLY A 69 11.86 1.97 4.54
N THR A 70 11.87 1.64 3.24
CA THR A 70 10.66 1.33 2.46
C THR A 70 9.93 0.10 3.02
N LEU A 71 10.66 -0.96 3.39
CA LEU A 71 10.07 -2.15 3.99
C LEU A 71 9.37 -1.84 5.31
N VAL A 72 10.03 -1.10 6.20
CA VAL A 72 9.46 -0.71 7.49
C VAL A 72 8.19 0.12 7.28
N LEU A 73 8.23 1.15 6.43
CA LEU A 73 7.06 1.98 6.14
C LEU A 73 5.93 1.19 5.50
N GLY A 74 6.23 0.22 4.64
CA GLY A 74 5.25 -0.68 4.07
C GLY A 74 4.59 -1.60 5.11
N CYS A 75 5.35 -2.14 6.06
CA CYS A 75 4.80 -2.90 7.19
C CYS A 75 3.91 -2.03 8.08
N VAL A 76 4.35 -0.79 8.37
CA VAL A 76 3.53 0.20 9.11
C VAL A 76 2.22 0.46 8.37
N PHE A 77 2.26 0.59 7.03
CA PHE A 77 1.06 0.77 6.23
C PHE A 77 0.06 -0.40 6.36
N VAL A 78 0.55 -1.64 6.30
CA VAL A 78 -0.30 -2.84 6.42
C VAL A 78 -0.95 -2.91 7.81
N LEU A 79 -0.17 -2.63 8.87
CA LEU A 79 -0.70 -2.58 10.24
C LEU A 79 -1.71 -1.45 10.43
N GLY A 80 -1.41 -0.25 9.89
CA GLY A 80 -2.32 0.88 9.90
C GLY A 80 -3.62 0.60 9.15
N GLN A 81 -3.55 -0.12 8.02
CA GLN A 81 -4.74 -0.52 7.27
C GLN A 81 -5.60 -1.52 8.05
N TYR A 82 -4.97 -2.45 8.76
CA TYR A 82 -5.69 -3.37 9.65
C TYR A 82 -6.37 -2.62 10.80
N ALA A 83 -5.69 -1.68 11.44
CA ALA A 83 -6.26 -0.83 12.48
C ALA A 83 -7.43 0.02 11.96
N ALA A 84 -7.34 0.54 10.72
CA ALA A 84 -8.44 1.27 10.08
C ALA A 84 -9.68 0.39 9.89
N TRP A 85 -9.52 -0.89 9.54
CA TRP A 85 -10.64 -1.83 9.46
C TRP A 85 -11.28 -2.11 10.82
N LEU A 86 -10.49 -2.21 11.89
CA LEU A 86 -11.01 -2.38 13.25
C LEU A 86 -11.81 -1.15 13.68
N GLN A 87 -11.31 0.06 13.40
CA GLN A 87 -12.01 1.30 13.70
C GLN A 87 -13.35 1.40 12.96
N LEU A 88 -13.38 1.13 11.65
CA LEU A 88 -14.61 1.13 10.86
C LEU A 88 -15.64 0.11 11.39
N ARG A 89 -15.18 -1.07 11.83
CA ARG A 89 -16.06 -2.06 12.48
C ARG A 89 -16.64 -1.53 13.78
N SER A 90 -15.85 -0.84 14.60
CA SER A 90 -16.34 -0.23 15.85
C SER A 90 -17.37 0.87 15.61
N GLU A 91 -17.34 1.52 14.44
CA GLU A 91 -18.31 2.51 13.99
C GLU A 91 -19.56 1.88 13.33
N GLY A 92 -19.66 0.55 13.30
CA GLY A 92 -20.79 -0.18 12.70
C GLY A 92 -20.75 -0.27 11.17
N LEU A 93 -19.65 0.16 10.55
CA LEU A 93 -19.42 0.06 9.11
C LEU A 93 -18.77 -1.28 8.80
N TYR A 94 -19.57 -2.27 8.47
CA TYR A 94 -19.15 -3.60 8.04
C TYR A 94 -19.18 -3.73 6.52
N LEU A 95 -18.64 -4.84 6.01
CA LEU A 95 -18.67 -5.19 4.58
C LEU A 95 -20.10 -5.16 4.02
N ALA A 96 -21.12 -5.58 4.78
CA ALA A 96 -22.50 -5.69 4.32
C ALA A 96 -23.41 -4.53 4.80
N SER A 97 -22.85 -3.46 5.39
CA SER A 97 -23.67 -2.35 5.94
C SER A 97 -24.31 -1.48 4.85
N ALA A 98 -23.59 -1.20 3.76
CA ALA A 98 -24.08 -0.47 2.60
C ALA A 98 -23.23 -0.80 1.36
N PRO A 99 -23.74 -0.62 0.13
CA PRO A 99 -22.93 -0.84 -1.08
C PRO A 99 -21.61 -0.07 -1.07
N SER A 100 -21.62 1.16 -0.56
CA SER A 100 -20.44 2.02 -0.44
C SER A 100 -19.38 1.42 0.51
N SER A 101 -19.79 0.87 1.65
CA SER A 101 -18.86 0.19 2.58
C SER A 101 -18.35 -1.13 2.00
N SER A 102 -19.19 -1.88 1.26
CA SER A 102 -18.78 -3.10 0.57
C SER A 102 -17.63 -2.84 -0.41
N PHE A 103 -17.79 -1.84 -1.29
CA PHE A 103 -16.73 -1.45 -2.22
C PHE A 103 -15.47 -1.00 -1.49
N PHE A 104 -15.60 -0.16 -0.47
CA PHE A 104 -14.44 0.28 0.32
C PHE A 104 -13.64 -0.90 0.89
N TYR A 105 -14.30 -1.88 1.51
CA TYR A 105 -13.62 -3.05 2.05
C TYR A 105 -12.98 -3.90 0.94
N ILE A 106 -13.68 -4.16 -0.17
CA ILE A 106 -13.12 -4.94 -1.28
C ILE A 106 -11.87 -4.25 -1.86
N PHE A 107 -11.93 -2.94 -2.12
CA PHE A 107 -10.79 -2.19 -2.62
C PHE A 107 -9.61 -2.22 -1.66
N THR A 108 -9.85 -1.96 -0.37
CA THR A 108 -8.77 -1.89 0.61
C THR A 108 -8.15 -3.25 0.90
N VAL A 109 -8.93 -4.34 0.87
CA VAL A 109 -8.40 -5.71 1.01
C VAL A 109 -7.56 -6.11 -0.21
N LEU A 110 -8.07 -5.88 -1.42
CA LEU A 110 -7.30 -6.15 -2.64
C LEU A 110 -6.02 -5.32 -2.70
N HIS A 111 -6.08 -4.06 -2.26
CA HIS A 111 -4.91 -3.21 -2.16
C HIS A 111 -3.91 -3.70 -1.12
N ALA A 112 -4.36 -4.10 0.07
CA ALA A 112 -3.48 -4.67 1.09
C ALA A 112 -2.80 -5.95 0.60
N LEU A 113 -3.52 -6.85 -0.08
CA LEU A 113 -2.92 -8.05 -0.70
C LEU A 113 -1.87 -7.69 -1.75
N HIS A 114 -2.15 -6.70 -2.59
CA HIS A 114 -1.20 -6.20 -3.57
C HIS A 114 0.07 -5.64 -2.91
N VAL A 115 -0.07 -4.83 -1.85
CA VAL A 115 1.05 -4.26 -1.10
C VAL A 115 1.86 -5.35 -0.41
N ILE A 116 1.22 -6.34 0.21
CA ILE A 116 1.92 -7.50 0.81
C ILE A 116 2.74 -8.24 -0.24
N GLY A 117 2.18 -8.49 -1.43
CA GLY A 117 2.92 -9.07 -2.55
C GLY A 117 4.14 -8.23 -2.95
N GLY A 118 3.98 -6.90 -2.99
CA GLY A 118 5.08 -5.96 -3.22
C GLY A 118 6.16 -6.02 -2.15
N LEU A 119 5.78 -6.14 -0.87
CA LEU A 119 6.72 -6.26 0.25
C LEU A 119 7.54 -7.54 0.17
N LEU A 120 6.90 -8.68 -0.16
CA LEU A 120 7.62 -9.94 -0.37
C LEU A 120 8.66 -9.82 -1.51
N GLY A 121 8.29 -9.18 -2.62
CA GLY A 121 9.22 -8.89 -3.70
C GLY A 121 10.37 -7.97 -3.26
N LEU A 122 10.08 -6.95 -2.46
CA LEU A 122 11.07 -6.02 -1.93
C LEU A 122 12.05 -6.71 -0.95
N ILE A 123 11.55 -7.61 -0.10
CA ILE A 123 12.39 -8.46 0.77
C ILE A 123 13.34 -9.31 -0.07
N TYR A 124 12.84 -9.93 -1.14
CA TYR A 124 13.65 -10.76 -2.03
C TYR A 124 14.79 -9.95 -2.68
N VAL A 125 14.48 -8.79 -3.26
CA VAL A 125 15.48 -7.91 -3.89
C VAL A 125 16.50 -7.40 -2.87
N THR A 126 16.03 -6.94 -1.72
CA THR A 126 16.91 -6.42 -0.65
C THR A 126 17.86 -7.51 -0.14
N SER A 127 17.35 -8.73 0.02
CA SER A 127 18.16 -9.89 0.45
C SER A 127 19.22 -10.28 -0.58
N LYS A 128 18.90 -10.15 -1.88
CA LYS A 128 19.85 -10.43 -2.97
C LYS A 128 20.94 -9.37 -3.06
N LEU A 129 20.58 -8.10 -2.88
CA LEU A 129 21.54 -6.99 -2.82
C LEU A 129 22.44 -7.08 -1.59
N HIS A 130 21.90 -7.43 -0.42
CA HIS A 130 22.66 -7.55 0.82
C HIS A 130 23.72 -8.66 0.76
N ARG A 131 23.41 -9.78 0.08
CA ARG A 131 24.37 -10.87 -0.15
C ARG A 131 25.42 -10.57 -1.23
N GLY A 132 25.39 -9.39 -1.84
CA GLY A 132 26.33 -9.01 -2.90
C GLY A 132 26.14 -9.78 -4.21
N ILE A 133 25.06 -10.55 -4.37
CA ILE A 133 24.79 -11.38 -5.56
C ILE A 133 24.45 -10.51 -6.79
N LEU A 134 24.11 -9.24 -6.57
CA LEU A 134 23.82 -8.26 -7.63
C LEU A 134 25.00 -7.31 -7.93
N ARG A 135 26.19 -7.57 -7.36
CA ARG A 135 27.43 -6.87 -7.71
C ARG A 135 28.13 -7.54 -8.88
#